data_AF-A0A5A7NII5-F1
#
_entry.id   AF-A0A5A7NII5-F1
#
_cell.length_a   1.000
_cell.length_b   1.000
_cell.length_c   1.000
_cell.angle_alpha   90.00
_cell.angle_beta   90.00
_cell.angle_gamma   90.00
#
_symmetry.space_group_name_H-M   'P 1'
#
loop_
_entity.id
_entity.type
_entity.pdbx_description
1 polymer ?
#
loop_
_entity_poly.entity_id
_entity_poly.type
_entity_poly.pdbx_seq_one_letter_code
_entity_poly.pdbx_strand_id
1 'polypeptide(L)'
;MTGNNDTGPNAPAQRTPQQPAQKAQKDQRYLEARRLLEAGAVADRRALAENTKTRPEVLYYLAEDADRQVRKKVATNDNTPHQADMILTTDPDEEVRVELARKIARLVPGLPDLEQEKLRTRICTVIERLAQDSLPKVRAILAEEIKNSTAVPKSVVLQLARDVEETVACPILEYSPLLNDDDLKEIIAAGLTENALVSVARRETVSEDLADDVAATLEIPAVAALLANPNAQIREETLDSIIDQAREVKSLHRPLAMRPSLSIRAMKRIAGFVASALVHHMINANALENSAAENILERVRARIMSERVDDTEAQRLLEQARDYHARGMLDDAFIVNGIENNQRELLIQCLGVMADIDAKVVRQILHSKSGRAVTALAWKAGLSMRTAFQIQTELALVSPSQLVAAKNGETYPLDDSEMVWQLSYFTE
;
A
#
# COMPACT_ATOMS: atom_id res chain seq x y z
N MET A 1 55.09 -37.28 56.91
CA MET A 1 56.57 -37.34 56.88
C MET A 1 57.00 -36.71 55.55
N THR A 2 57.45 -35.44 55.61
CA THR A 2 58.82 -34.98 55.24
C THR A 2 59.01 -34.90 53.71
N GLY A 3 59.36 -33.78 53.08
CA GLY A 3 59.79 -32.44 53.49
C GLY A 3 59.79 -31.50 52.26
N ASN A 4 59.72 -30.17 52.46
CA ASN A 4 60.82 -29.18 52.27
C ASN A 4 61.36 -29.11 50.82
N ASN A 5 61.44 -28.00 50.08
CA ASN A 5 61.74 -26.57 50.31
C ASN A 5 61.06 -25.76 49.16
N ASP A 6 60.90 -24.42 49.11
CA ASP A 6 61.91 -23.37 49.26
C ASP A 6 61.23 -21.99 49.35
N THR A 7 61.88 -21.09 50.08
CA THR A 7 61.50 -19.70 50.31
C THR A 7 62.12 -18.72 49.31
N GLY A 8 61.30 -17.81 48.76
CA GLY A 8 61.65 -16.41 48.47
C GLY A 8 61.59 -15.96 46.99
N PRO A 9 61.50 -14.64 46.67
CA PRO A 9 61.05 -13.50 47.46
C PRO A 9 59.80 -12.82 46.85
N ASN A 10 59.05 -12.13 47.70
CA ASN A 10 57.92 -11.27 47.35
C ASN A 10 58.42 -10.04 46.57
N ALA A 11 58.28 -10.04 45.24
CA ALA A 11 58.55 -8.87 44.41
C ALA A 11 57.34 -7.91 44.46
N PRO A 12 57.51 -6.61 44.76
CA PRO A 12 56.40 -5.67 44.71
C PRO A 12 55.96 -5.52 43.26
N ALA A 13 54.69 -5.83 42.98
CA ALA A 13 54.06 -5.57 41.70
C ALA A 13 54.27 -4.10 41.33
N GLN A 14 55.12 -3.86 40.32
CA GLN A 14 55.39 -2.56 39.75
C GLN A 14 54.06 -2.00 39.22
N ARG A 15 53.50 -0.99 39.91
CA ARG A 15 52.47 -0.13 39.32
C ARG A 15 53.10 0.58 38.13
N THR A 16 52.73 0.16 36.93
CA THR A 16 53.21 0.70 35.66
C THR A 16 52.84 2.19 35.56
N PRO A 17 53.76 3.10 35.16
CA PRO A 17 53.54 4.56 35.16
C PRO A 17 52.66 5.08 34.00
N GLN A 18 51.90 4.22 33.31
CA GLN A 18 51.09 4.61 32.14
C GLN A 18 49.77 5.32 32.49
N GLN A 19 49.25 5.16 33.71
CA GLN A 19 48.00 5.80 34.17
C GLN A 19 48.07 7.34 34.30
N PRO A 20 49.14 7.98 34.85
CA PRO A 20 49.20 9.44 34.97
C PRO A 20 49.35 10.18 33.64
N ALA A 21 50.09 9.63 32.66
CA ALA A 21 50.29 10.27 31.35
C ALA A 21 49.00 10.30 30.51
N GLN A 22 48.22 9.21 30.53
CA GLN A 22 46.92 9.15 29.86
C GLN A 22 45.88 10.09 30.51
N LYS A 23 45.95 10.29 31.82
CA LYS A 23 45.09 11.22 32.56
C LYS A 23 45.44 12.69 32.22
N ALA A 24 46.72 13.05 32.21
CA ALA A 24 47.17 14.40 31.84
C ALA A 24 46.79 14.77 30.39
N GLN A 25 46.95 13.85 29.44
CA GLN A 25 46.58 14.06 28.05
C GLN A 25 45.05 14.19 27.87
N LYS A 26 44.29 13.45 28.68
CA LYS A 26 42.83 13.54 28.77
C LYS A 26 42.41 14.93 29.28
N ASP A 27 43.04 15.45 30.32
CA ASP A 27 42.72 16.75 30.92
C ASP A 27 43.11 17.92 30.02
N GLN A 28 44.21 17.80 29.28
CA GLN A 28 44.64 18.80 28.29
C GLN A 28 43.64 18.92 27.12
N ARG A 29 43.14 17.79 26.60
CA ARG A 29 42.09 17.77 25.56
C ARG A 29 40.78 18.40 26.03
N TYR A 30 40.44 18.23 27.31
CA TYR A 30 39.24 18.87 27.89
C TYR A 30 39.39 20.39 27.99
N LEU A 31 40.56 20.87 28.42
CA LEU A 31 40.85 22.30 28.48
C LEU A 31 40.87 22.96 27.09
N GLU A 32 41.39 22.24 26.09
CA GLU A 32 41.37 22.69 24.69
C GLU A 32 39.95 22.74 24.13
N ALA A 33 39.15 21.69 24.35
CA ALA A 33 37.73 21.68 23.98
C ALA A 33 36.98 22.85 24.64
N ARG A 34 37.21 23.11 25.93
CA ARG A 34 36.59 24.24 26.65
C ARG A 34 36.96 25.60 26.05
N ARG A 35 38.22 25.81 25.65
CA ARG A 35 38.63 27.04 24.95
C ARG A 35 37.92 27.21 23.61
N LEU A 36 37.77 26.12 22.86
CA LEU A 36 37.04 26.12 21.58
C LEU A 36 35.54 26.36 21.77
N LEU A 37 34.94 25.92 22.88
CA LEU A 37 33.56 26.26 23.24
C LEU A 37 33.39 27.76 23.52
N GLU A 38 34.31 28.36 24.28
CA GLU A 38 34.21 29.76 24.73
C GLU A 38 34.62 30.78 23.64
N ALA A 39 35.58 30.45 22.78
CA ALA A 39 36.17 31.40 21.82
C ALA A 39 36.44 30.84 20.41
N GLY A 40 36.08 29.58 20.13
CA GLY A 40 36.31 28.94 18.83
C GLY A 40 35.30 29.39 17.76
N ALA A 41 35.69 29.27 16.48
CA ALA A 41 34.77 29.54 15.38
C ALA A 41 33.67 28.46 15.30
N VAL A 42 32.56 28.76 14.63
CA VAL A 42 31.45 27.80 14.42
C VAL A 42 31.96 26.49 13.79
N ALA A 43 32.92 26.57 12.88
CA ALA A 43 33.52 25.41 12.23
C ALA A 43 34.22 24.47 13.24
N ASP A 44 34.91 25.03 14.24
CA ASP A 44 35.62 24.26 15.26
C ASP A 44 34.65 23.57 16.21
N ARG A 45 33.61 24.29 16.65
CA ARG A 45 32.55 23.73 17.51
C ARG A 45 31.75 22.65 16.79
N ARG A 46 31.50 22.82 15.49
CA ARG A 46 30.86 21.79 14.65
C ARG A 46 31.75 20.54 14.52
N ALA A 47 33.05 20.71 14.33
CA ALA A 47 33.99 19.58 14.26
C ALA A 47 34.07 18.82 15.59
N LEU A 48 33.96 19.53 16.73
CA LEU A 48 33.82 18.90 18.04
C LEU A 48 32.51 18.13 18.17
N ALA A 49 31.38 18.69 17.72
CA ALA A 49 30.08 18.03 17.76
C ALA A 49 30.01 16.76 16.88
N GLU A 50 30.69 16.75 15.74
CA GLU A 50 30.72 15.62 14.81
C GLU A 50 31.64 14.48 15.26
N ASN A 51 32.63 14.76 16.10
CA ASN A 51 33.61 13.78 16.53
C ASN A 51 33.02 12.81 17.58
N THR A 52 32.97 11.52 17.24
CA THR A 52 32.45 10.44 18.10
C THR A 52 33.27 10.19 19.36
N LYS A 53 34.50 10.71 19.42
CA LYS A 53 35.39 10.64 20.60
C LYS A 53 35.28 11.86 21.51
N THR A 54 34.46 12.85 21.15
CA THR A 54 34.21 14.01 21.99
C THR A 54 33.55 13.58 23.29
N ARG A 55 34.00 14.16 24.40
CA ARG A 55 33.50 13.80 25.73
C ARG A 55 32.02 14.19 25.87
N PRO A 56 31.19 13.38 26.57
CA PRO A 56 29.78 13.69 26.76
C PRO A 56 29.52 15.07 27.37
N GLU A 57 30.36 15.54 28.29
CA GLU A 57 30.20 16.86 28.92
C GLU A 57 30.35 18.00 27.90
N VAL A 58 31.23 17.84 26.89
CA VAL A 58 31.40 18.84 25.82
C VAL A 58 30.18 18.83 24.90
N LEU A 59 29.67 17.64 24.56
CA LEU A 59 28.45 17.51 23.75
C LEU A 59 27.22 18.09 24.47
N TYR A 60 27.15 17.97 25.80
CA TYR A 60 26.13 18.62 26.62
C TYR A 60 26.14 20.15 26.47
N TYR A 61 27.31 20.79 26.56
CA TYR A 61 27.40 22.24 26.34
C TYR A 61 27.06 22.64 24.89
N LEU A 62 27.46 21.83 23.90
CA LEU A 62 27.17 22.10 22.49
C LEU A 62 25.70 21.91 22.11
N ALA A 63 24.90 21.22 22.95
CA ALA A 63 23.47 21.06 22.73
C ALA A 63 22.70 22.39 22.83
N GLU A 64 23.27 23.40 23.51
CA GLU A 64 22.69 24.75 23.64
C GLU A 64 23.44 25.78 22.76
N ASP A 65 24.28 25.34 21.81
CA ASP A 65 25.03 26.27 20.94
C ASP A 65 24.10 27.20 20.17
N ALA A 66 24.52 28.45 19.95
CA ALA A 66 23.73 29.40 19.17
C ALA A 66 23.53 28.94 17.71
N ASP A 67 24.49 28.20 17.14
CA ASP A 67 24.43 27.74 15.76
C ASP A 67 23.69 26.40 15.62
N ARG A 68 22.64 26.40 14.80
CA ARG A 68 21.81 25.22 14.55
C ARG A 68 22.56 24.04 13.93
N GLN A 69 23.61 24.28 13.13
CA GLN A 69 24.37 23.19 12.50
C GLN A 69 25.24 22.47 13.53
N VAL A 70 25.74 23.19 14.53
CA VAL A 70 26.43 22.58 15.67
C VAL A 70 25.46 21.69 16.45
N ARG A 71 24.28 22.20 16.83
CA ARG A 71 23.24 21.43 17.54
C ARG A 71 22.77 20.22 16.73
N LYS A 72 22.58 20.36 15.41
CA LYS A 72 22.27 19.25 14.50
C LYS A 72 23.33 18.14 14.56
N LYS A 73 24.63 18.50 14.59
CA LYS A 73 25.71 17.51 14.71
C LYS A 73 25.71 16.82 16.07
N VAL A 74 25.40 17.53 17.15
CA VAL A 74 25.20 16.91 18.47
C VAL A 74 24.03 15.91 18.44
N ALA A 75 22.90 16.27 17.82
CA ALA A 75 21.75 15.39 17.68
C ALA A 75 22.05 14.09 16.90
N THR A 76 22.97 14.14 15.94
CA THR A 76 23.38 12.94 15.17
C THR A 76 24.47 12.10 15.85
N ASN A 77 25.11 12.60 16.92
CA ASN A 77 26.25 11.94 17.53
C ASN A 77 25.81 10.86 18.54
N ASP A 78 26.28 9.63 18.35
CA ASP A 78 25.95 8.46 19.18
C ASP A 78 26.46 8.59 20.62
N ASN A 79 27.52 9.38 20.85
CA ASN A 79 28.08 9.61 22.19
C ASN A 79 27.42 10.80 22.93
N THR A 80 26.41 11.43 22.34
CA THR A 80 25.67 12.51 23.01
C THR A 80 24.94 11.95 24.23
N PRO A 81 25.15 12.57 25.42
CA PRO A 81 24.53 12.07 26.65
C PRO A 81 23.03 12.33 26.66
N HIS A 82 22.29 11.51 27.42
CA HIS A 82 20.85 11.63 27.57
C HIS A 82 20.37 13.05 27.93
N GLN A 83 21.07 13.76 28.83
CA GLN A 83 20.68 15.13 29.20
C GLN A 83 20.73 16.09 28.01
N ALA A 84 21.67 15.90 27.09
CA ALA A 84 21.78 16.69 25.87
C ALA A 84 20.69 16.30 24.87
N ASP A 85 20.43 14.99 24.68
CA ASP A 85 19.32 14.51 23.85
C ASP A 85 17.98 15.09 24.35
N MET A 86 17.76 15.15 25.66
CA MET A 86 16.56 15.77 26.25
C MET A 86 16.43 17.26 25.93
N ILE A 87 17.51 18.05 25.98
CA ILE A 87 17.49 19.46 25.58
C ILE A 87 17.06 19.59 24.10
N LEU A 88 17.64 18.73 23.25
CA LEU A 88 17.41 18.74 21.81
C LEU A 88 15.99 18.30 21.42
N THR A 89 15.24 17.61 22.29
CA THR A 89 13.80 17.31 22.04
C THR A 89 12.93 18.55 21.93
N THR A 90 13.38 19.68 22.47
CA THR A 90 12.68 20.97 22.43
C THR A 90 13.44 22.02 21.61
N ASP A 91 14.38 21.59 20.74
CA ASP A 91 15.16 22.52 19.92
C ASP A 91 14.25 23.37 19.02
N PRO A 92 14.48 24.68 18.90
CA PRO A 92 13.68 25.53 18.02
C PRO A 92 13.81 25.16 16.53
N ASP A 93 14.93 24.57 16.09
CA ASP A 93 15.13 24.15 14.70
C ASP A 93 14.59 22.73 14.47
N GLU A 94 13.63 22.62 13.56
CA GLU A 94 12.94 21.37 13.25
C GLU A 94 13.89 20.27 12.74
N GLU A 95 14.93 20.65 12.02
CA GLU A 95 15.87 19.70 11.43
C GLU A 95 16.74 19.05 12.52
N VAL A 96 17.04 19.78 13.60
CA VAL A 96 17.72 19.22 14.77
C VAL A 96 16.86 18.14 15.43
N ARG A 97 15.56 18.42 15.64
CA ARG A 97 14.62 17.46 16.24
C ARG A 97 14.42 16.23 15.36
N VAL A 98 14.36 16.42 14.04
CA VAL A 98 14.30 15.34 13.05
C VAL A 98 15.52 14.42 13.14
N GLU A 99 16.74 14.98 13.17
CA GLU A 99 17.93 14.13 13.28
C GLU A 99 18.04 13.42 14.62
N LEU A 100 17.60 14.07 15.71
CA LEU A 100 17.50 13.43 17.01
C LEU A 100 16.54 12.24 16.95
N ALA A 101 15.35 12.41 16.38
CA ALA A 101 14.39 11.33 16.23
C ALA A 101 14.96 10.15 15.45
N ARG A 102 15.66 10.40 14.33
CA ARG A 102 16.36 9.36 13.56
C ARG A 102 17.45 8.66 14.36
N LYS A 103 18.24 9.39 15.15
CA LYS A 103 19.27 8.78 16.00
C LYS A 103 18.62 7.86 17.04
N ILE A 104 17.66 8.38 17.79
CA ILE A 104 17.02 7.65 18.89
C ILE A 104 16.31 6.41 18.36
N ALA A 105 15.61 6.53 17.24
CA ALA A 105 15.02 5.43 16.47
C ALA A 105 16.00 4.28 16.19
N ARG A 106 17.20 4.57 15.65
CA ARG A 106 18.22 3.55 15.36
C ARG A 106 18.73 2.82 16.59
N LEU A 107 18.64 3.43 17.77
CA LEU A 107 19.08 2.83 19.03
C LEU A 107 18.04 1.86 19.60
N VAL A 108 16.78 1.94 19.17
CA VAL A 108 15.66 1.16 19.72
C VAL A 108 15.80 -0.36 19.49
N PRO A 109 16.12 -0.87 18.29
CA PRO A 109 16.26 -2.31 18.07
C PRO A 109 17.43 -2.96 18.83
N GLY A 110 18.40 -2.16 19.29
CA GLY A 110 19.60 -2.62 20.02
C GLY A 110 19.53 -2.45 21.53
N LEU A 111 18.36 -2.13 22.10
CA LEU A 111 18.20 -1.95 23.55
C LEU A 111 18.36 -3.29 24.28
N PRO A 112 19.32 -3.43 25.21
CA PRO A 112 19.53 -4.69 25.93
C PRO A 112 18.44 -4.94 26.98
N ASP A 113 17.99 -6.20 27.09
CA ASP A 113 16.77 -6.59 27.82
C ASP A 113 16.80 -6.40 29.34
N LEU A 114 17.96 -6.52 30.01
CA LEU A 114 18.04 -6.45 31.47
C LEU A 114 19.26 -5.70 32.03
N GLU A 115 20.41 -5.72 31.35
CA GLU A 115 21.67 -5.24 31.95
C GLU A 115 21.80 -3.71 31.98
N GLN A 116 20.97 -2.96 31.23
CA GLN A 116 21.03 -1.50 31.15
C GLN A 116 19.65 -0.83 31.27
N GLU A 117 18.85 -1.25 32.25
CA GLU A 117 17.52 -0.68 32.52
C GLU A 117 17.54 0.86 32.59
N LYS A 118 18.58 1.46 33.19
CA LYS A 118 18.75 2.92 33.24
C LYS A 118 18.90 3.56 31.86
N LEU A 119 19.60 2.91 30.92
CA LEU A 119 19.75 3.42 29.55
C LEU A 119 18.42 3.31 28.81
N ARG A 120 17.72 2.17 28.97
CA ARG A 120 16.39 1.94 28.41
C ARG A 120 15.39 3.01 28.88
N THR A 121 15.30 3.27 30.19
CA THR A 121 14.43 4.31 30.75
C THR A 121 14.72 5.67 30.13
N ARG A 122 16.00 6.04 30.03
CA ARG A 122 16.44 7.31 29.45
C ARG A 122 16.03 7.46 27.99
N ILE A 123 16.23 6.43 27.18
CA ILE A 123 15.83 6.43 25.76
C ILE A 123 14.31 6.49 25.63
N CYS A 124 13.57 5.74 26.46
CA CYS A 124 12.10 5.80 26.48
C CYS A 124 11.59 7.22 26.80
N THR A 125 12.20 7.93 27.75
CA THR A 125 11.82 9.32 28.05
C THR A 125 12.04 10.27 26.87
N VAL A 126 13.09 10.05 26.07
CA VAL A 126 13.32 10.84 24.85
C VAL A 126 12.26 10.51 23.79
N ILE A 127 11.94 9.24 23.60
CA ILE A 127 10.89 8.76 22.68
C ILE A 127 9.53 9.35 23.06
N GLU A 128 9.16 9.34 24.35
CA GLU A 128 7.92 9.93 24.85
C GLU A 128 7.80 11.42 24.52
N ARG A 129 8.91 12.17 24.63
CA ARG A 129 8.94 13.59 24.26
C ARG A 129 8.79 13.81 22.76
N LEU A 130 9.51 13.03 21.95
CA LEU A 130 9.45 13.13 20.49
C LEU A 130 8.09 12.71 19.94
N ALA A 131 7.42 11.76 20.58
CA ALA A 131 6.05 11.37 20.24
C ALA A 131 5.03 12.49 20.53
N GLN A 132 5.36 13.44 21.40
CA GLN A 132 4.55 14.63 21.71
C GLN A 132 5.00 15.86 20.92
N ASP A 133 5.92 15.73 19.97
CA ASP A 133 6.40 16.87 19.18
C ASP A 133 5.26 17.49 18.36
N SER A 134 5.19 18.82 18.37
CA SER A 134 4.22 19.57 17.58
C SER A 134 4.32 19.31 16.07
N LEU A 135 5.50 18.97 15.56
CA LEU A 135 5.74 18.77 14.13
C LEU A 135 5.41 17.33 13.72
N PRO A 136 4.41 17.11 12.84
CA PRO A 136 4.06 15.77 12.35
C PRO A 136 5.24 15.00 11.77
N LYS A 137 6.16 15.69 11.09
CA LYS A 137 7.35 15.09 10.49
C LYS A 137 8.25 14.39 11.51
N VAL A 138 8.40 14.94 12.72
CA VAL A 138 9.19 14.30 13.78
C VAL A 138 8.49 13.04 14.27
N ARG A 139 7.19 13.14 14.54
CA ARG A 139 6.37 12.00 14.99
C ARG A 139 6.31 10.88 13.95
N ALA A 140 6.22 11.22 12.66
CA ALA A 140 6.18 10.27 11.56
C ALA A 140 7.50 9.50 11.42
N ILE A 141 8.64 10.20 11.54
CA ILE A 141 9.96 9.56 11.55
C ILE A 141 10.08 8.62 12.74
N LEU A 142 9.65 9.06 13.92
CA LEU A 142 9.66 8.20 15.10
C LEU A 142 8.79 6.96 14.88
N ALA A 143 7.55 7.14 14.40
CA ALA A 143 6.60 6.07 14.14
C ALA A 143 7.15 5.03 13.14
N GLU A 144 7.69 5.49 12.01
CA GLU A 144 8.23 4.62 10.96
C GLU A 144 9.36 3.72 11.47
N GLU A 145 10.18 4.22 12.39
CA GLU A 145 11.34 3.50 12.90
C GLU A 145 10.99 2.58 14.07
N ILE A 146 10.04 2.96 14.93
CA ILE A 146 9.65 2.14 16.09
C ILE A 146 8.54 1.13 15.79
N LYS A 147 7.94 1.17 14.60
CA LYS A 147 6.75 0.37 14.24
C LYS A 147 6.90 -1.14 14.43
N ASN A 148 8.12 -1.69 14.42
CA ASN A 148 8.37 -3.12 14.64
C ASN A 148 8.94 -3.44 16.03
N SER A 149 9.09 -2.44 16.90
CA SER A 149 9.80 -2.60 18.18
C SER A 149 8.87 -3.08 19.30
N THR A 150 9.37 -4.04 20.08
CA THR A 150 8.78 -4.47 21.36
C THR A 150 9.39 -3.76 22.57
N ALA A 151 10.47 -3.00 22.38
CA ALA A 151 11.27 -2.38 23.44
C ALA A 151 10.78 -0.97 23.84
N VAL A 152 9.73 -0.46 23.17
CA VAL A 152 9.17 0.88 23.41
C VAL A 152 7.96 0.82 24.37
N PRO A 153 7.66 1.91 25.09
CA PRO A 153 6.47 1.95 25.95
C PRO A 153 5.18 1.81 25.13
N LYS A 154 4.29 0.90 25.56
CA LYS A 154 2.96 0.71 24.92
C LYS A 154 2.14 2.01 24.87
N SER A 155 2.29 2.89 25.87
CA SER A 155 1.64 4.21 25.91
C SER A 155 2.00 5.09 24.70
N VAL A 156 3.27 5.07 24.27
CA VAL A 156 3.72 5.83 23.09
C VAL A 156 3.12 5.23 21.82
N VAL A 157 3.10 3.91 21.70
CA VAL A 157 2.49 3.22 20.55
C VAL A 157 1.01 3.57 20.43
N LEU A 158 0.25 3.51 21.54
CA LEU A 158 -1.16 3.89 21.56
C LEU A 158 -1.37 5.38 21.20
N GLN A 159 -0.48 6.26 21.66
CA GLN A 159 -0.54 7.68 21.32
C GLN A 159 -0.34 7.91 19.82
N LEU A 160 0.70 7.32 19.23
CA LEU A 160 1.00 7.47 17.80
C LEU A 160 -0.05 6.78 16.91
N ALA A 161 -0.62 5.66 17.35
CA ALA A 161 -1.70 4.98 16.64
C ALA A 161 -3.00 5.80 16.57
N ARG A 162 -3.19 6.72 17.52
CA ARG A 162 -4.33 7.65 17.60
C ARG A 162 -3.98 9.05 17.07
N ASP A 163 -2.83 9.20 16.43
CA ASP A 163 -2.42 10.47 15.85
C ASP A 163 -3.35 10.85 14.70
N VAL A 164 -3.65 12.15 14.59
CA VAL A 164 -4.51 12.69 13.54
C VAL A 164 -3.86 12.62 12.16
N GLU A 165 -2.53 12.56 12.11
CA GLU A 165 -1.74 12.52 10.89
C GLU A 165 -1.53 11.06 10.45
N GLU A 166 -2.03 10.72 9.26
CA GLU A 166 -1.95 9.35 8.72
C GLU A 166 -0.49 8.87 8.58
N THR A 167 0.43 9.77 8.23
CA THR A 167 1.87 9.46 8.15
C THR A 167 2.49 9.01 9.48
N VAL A 168 1.80 9.27 10.61
CA VAL A 168 2.21 8.86 11.96
C VAL A 168 1.46 7.60 12.38
N ALA A 169 0.14 7.58 12.20
CA ALA A 169 -0.71 6.48 12.68
C ALA A 169 -0.58 5.19 11.85
N CYS A 170 -0.59 5.29 10.51
CA CYS A 170 -0.62 4.13 9.61
C CYS A 170 0.53 3.12 9.86
N PRO A 171 1.81 3.54 9.98
CA PRO A 171 2.90 2.61 10.26
C PRO A 171 2.71 1.84 11.57
N ILE A 172 2.20 2.51 12.61
CA ILE A 172 1.98 1.88 13.91
C ILE A 172 0.81 0.91 13.86
N LEU A 173 -0.30 1.31 13.24
CA LEU A 173 -1.50 0.47 13.09
C LEU A 173 -1.23 -0.80 12.26
N GLU A 174 -0.36 -0.71 11.25
CA GLU A 174 -0.06 -1.83 10.35
C GLU A 174 0.99 -2.80 10.93
N TYR A 175 2.01 -2.31 11.62
CA TYR A 175 3.18 -3.12 11.95
C TYR A 175 3.40 -3.36 13.45
N SER A 176 2.80 -2.56 14.34
CA SER A 176 3.13 -2.64 15.77
C SER A 176 2.72 -3.97 16.42
N PRO A 177 3.68 -4.71 17.02
CA PRO A 177 3.38 -5.93 17.78
C PRO A 177 2.82 -5.63 19.17
N LEU A 178 2.87 -4.36 19.62
CA LEU A 178 2.40 -3.94 20.95
C LEU A 178 0.92 -3.55 20.98
N LEU A 179 0.26 -3.50 19.82
CA LEU A 179 -1.19 -3.33 19.71
C LEU A 179 -1.86 -4.70 19.65
N ASN A 180 -2.71 -4.99 20.63
CA ASN A 180 -3.57 -6.17 20.62
C ASN A 180 -4.91 -5.84 19.96
N ASP A 181 -5.75 -6.87 19.77
CA ASP A 181 -7.05 -6.70 19.12
C ASP A 181 -7.94 -5.71 19.87
N ASP A 182 -8.02 -5.77 21.20
CA ASP A 182 -8.84 -4.84 21.99
C ASP A 182 -8.43 -3.37 21.79
N ASP A 183 -7.12 -3.10 21.72
CA ASP A 183 -6.59 -1.77 21.44
C ASP A 183 -7.04 -1.28 20.04
N LEU A 184 -6.93 -2.16 19.03
CA LEU A 184 -7.29 -1.84 17.64
C LEU A 184 -8.80 -1.63 17.49
N LYS A 185 -9.61 -2.46 18.14
CA LYS A 185 -11.08 -2.31 18.17
C LYS A 185 -11.49 -0.99 18.81
N GLU A 186 -10.88 -0.62 19.94
CA GLU A 186 -11.12 0.69 20.58
C GLU A 186 -10.78 1.85 19.64
N ILE A 187 -9.66 1.74 18.91
CA ILE A 187 -9.23 2.76 17.95
C ILE A 187 -10.19 2.85 16.74
N ILE A 188 -10.64 1.72 16.19
CA ILE A 188 -11.65 1.67 15.12
C ILE A 188 -12.94 2.33 15.59
N ALA A 189 -13.42 1.97 16.79
CA ALA A 189 -14.63 2.52 17.38
C ALA A 189 -14.57 4.03 17.62
N ALA A 190 -13.37 4.58 17.85
CA ALA A 190 -13.15 6.02 17.99
C ALA A 190 -13.26 6.79 16.65
N GLY A 191 -13.30 6.09 15.51
CA GLY A 191 -13.42 6.67 14.17
C GLY A 191 -12.07 6.92 13.52
N LEU A 192 -11.58 5.93 12.78
CA LEU A 192 -10.35 6.04 11.98
C LEU A 192 -10.61 6.69 10.62
N THR A 193 -9.57 7.27 10.03
CA THR A 193 -9.59 7.67 8.62
C THR A 193 -9.54 6.43 7.72
N GLU A 194 -9.92 6.59 6.45
CA GLU A 194 -9.93 5.51 5.46
C GLU A 194 -8.56 4.81 5.36
N ASN A 195 -7.46 5.57 5.30
CA ASN A 195 -6.10 5.01 5.18
C ASN A 195 -5.64 4.31 6.46
N ALA A 196 -6.07 4.78 7.63
CA ALA A 196 -5.77 4.13 8.89
C ALA A 196 -6.47 2.77 9.01
N LEU A 197 -7.73 2.66 8.58
CA LEU A 197 -8.45 1.38 8.50
C LEU A 197 -7.78 0.40 7.52
N VAL A 198 -7.32 0.89 6.38
CA VAL A 198 -6.55 0.08 5.41
C VAL A 198 -5.29 -0.49 6.05
N SER A 199 -4.57 0.29 6.86
CA SER A 199 -3.39 -0.18 7.60
C SER A 199 -3.72 -1.28 8.61
N VAL A 200 -4.85 -1.18 9.32
CA VAL A 200 -5.30 -2.27 10.20
C VAL A 200 -5.62 -3.54 9.41
N ALA A 201 -6.28 -3.41 8.25
CA ALA A 201 -6.60 -4.55 7.39
C ALA A 201 -5.37 -5.22 6.74
N ARG A 202 -4.24 -4.50 6.63
CA ARG A 202 -2.97 -4.97 6.06
C ARG A 202 -2.00 -5.59 7.06
N ARG A 203 -2.34 -5.62 8.35
CA ARG A 203 -1.52 -6.27 9.39
C ARG A 203 -1.17 -7.70 8.98
N GLU A 204 -0.01 -8.18 9.44
CA GLU A 204 0.48 -9.53 9.11
C GLU A 204 -0.55 -10.62 9.44
N THR A 205 -1.30 -10.44 10.52
CA THR A 205 -2.46 -11.26 10.90
C THR A 205 -3.62 -10.34 11.30
N VAL A 206 -4.84 -10.75 10.93
CA VAL A 206 -6.09 -10.09 11.34
C VAL A 206 -7.00 -11.19 11.90
N SER A 207 -7.41 -11.05 13.15
CA SER A 207 -8.31 -12.00 13.80
C SER A 207 -9.75 -11.89 13.29
N GLU A 208 -10.56 -12.90 13.56
CA GLU A 208 -11.97 -12.94 13.17
C GLU A 208 -12.73 -11.70 13.65
N ASP A 209 -12.62 -11.37 14.93
CA ASP A 209 -13.37 -10.24 15.48
C ASP A 209 -12.90 -8.90 14.91
N LEU A 210 -11.60 -8.74 14.67
CA LEU A 210 -11.07 -7.50 14.09
C LEU A 210 -11.49 -7.37 12.62
N ALA A 211 -11.54 -8.48 11.88
CA ALA A 211 -12.06 -8.51 10.53
C ALA A 211 -13.55 -8.12 10.48
N ASP A 212 -14.33 -8.56 11.48
CA ASP A 212 -15.75 -8.19 11.63
C ASP A 212 -15.90 -6.69 11.84
N ASP A 213 -15.10 -6.09 12.73
CA ASP A 213 -15.12 -4.65 12.99
C ASP A 213 -14.69 -3.82 11.78
N VAL A 214 -13.66 -4.25 11.04
CA VAL A 214 -13.25 -3.60 9.78
C VAL A 214 -14.36 -3.72 8.73
N ALA A 215 -14.98 -4.89 8.58
CA ALA A 215 -16.09 -5.08 7.64
C ALA A 215 -17.31 -4.23 8.00
N ALA A 216 -17.59 -4.05 9.29
CA ALA A 216 -18.70 -3.25 9.79
C ALA A 216 -18.55 -1.75 9.49
N THR A 217 -17.33 -1.25 9.25
CA THR A 217 -17.11 0.15 8.84
C THR A 217 -17.69 0.48 7.46
N LEU A 218 -17.91 -0.54 6.61
CA LEU A 218 -18.33 -0.39 5.21
C LEU A 218 -17.36 0.42 4.33
N GLU A 219 -16.15 0.69 4.83
CA GLU A 219 -15.12 1.43 4.09
C GLU A 219 -14.50 0.54 3.01
N ILE A 220 -14.87 0.83 1.76
CA ILE A 220 -14.53 0.03 0.58
C ILE A 220 -13.02 -0.24 0.47
N PRO A 221 -12.12 0.74 0.64
CA PRO A 221 -10.68 0.48 0.56
C PRO A 221 -10.18 -0.48 1.64
N ALA A 222 -10.72 -0.37 2.87
CA ALA A 222 -10.34 -1.21 3.99
C ALA A 222 -10.84 -2.64 3.82
N VAL A 223 -12.10 -2.83 3.41
CA VAL A 223 -12.66 -4.14 3.08
C VAL A 223 -11.91 -4.80 1.92
N ALA A 224 -11.55 -4.04 0.88
CA ALA A 224 -10.74 -4.55 -0.21
C ALA A 224 -9.34 -5.02 0.25
N ALA A 225 -8.71 -4.27 1.16
CA ALA A 225 -7.43 -4.64 1.76
C ALA A 225 -7.54 -5.90 2.64
N LEU A 226 -8.62 -6.00 3.44
CA LEU A 226 -8.92 -7.16 4.28
C LEU A 226 -9.08 -8.44 3.45
N LEU A 227 -9.84 -8.37 2.35
CA LEU A 227 -10.03 -9.50 1.42
C LEU A 227 -8.72 -9.91 0.73
N ALA A 228 -7.87 -8.94 0.40
CA ALA A 228 -6.57 -9.19 -0.21
C ALA A 228 -5.54 -9.78 0.76
N ASN A 229 -5.75 -9.66 2.07
CA ASN A 229 -4.82 -10.16 3.09
C ASN A 229 -4.94 -11.68 3.28
N PRO A 230 -3.96 -12.50 2.83
CA PRO A 230 -4.05 -13.96 2.90
C PRO A 230 -4.22 -14.49 4.33
N ASN A 231 -3.66 -13.79 5.32
CA ASN A 231 -3.64 -14.19 6.72
C ASN A 231 -4.80 -13.62 7.55
N ALA A 232 -5.71 -12.86 6.93
CA ALA A 232 -6.93 -12.43 7.60
C ALA A 232 -7.88 -13.61 7.81
N GLN A 233 -8.28 -13.81 9.06
CA GLN A 233 -9.30 -14.78 9.45
C GLN A 233 -10.66 -14.07 9.34
N ILE A 234 -11.50 -14.51 8.41
CA ILE A 234 -12.81 -13.91 8.17
C ILE A 234 -13.87 -14.99 8.39
N ARG A 235 -14.81 -14.74 9.30
CA ARG A 235 -15.93 -15.66 9.54
C ARG A 235 -16.77 -15.82 8.27
N GLU A 236 -17.40 -16.98 8.09
CA GLU A 236 -18.28 -17.20 6.94
C GLU A 236 -19.44 -16.20 6.90
N GLU A 237 -20.00 -15.82 8.05
CA GLU A 237 -21.09 -14.84 8.15
C GLU A 237 -20.66 -13.44 7.67
N THR A 238 -19.45 -13.02 8.05
CA THR A 238 -18.88 -11.73 7.66
C THR A 238 -18.54 -11.70 6.18
N LEU A 239 -17.95 -12.78 5.66
CA LEU A 239 -17.71 -12.93 4.23
C LEU A 239 -19.03 -12.92 3.45
N ASP A 240 -20.06 -13.59 3.96
CA ASP A 240 -21.39 -13.62 3.35
C ASP A 240 -22.02 -12.22 3.29
N SER A 241 -21.85 -11.41 4.34
CA SER A 241 -22.28 -10.00 4.39
C SER A 241 -21.52 -9.13 3.37
N ILE A 242 -20.19 -9.28 3.29
CA ILE A 242 -19.36 -8.57 2.30
C ILE A 242 -19.79 -8.93 0.87
N ILE A 243 -20.10 -10.21 0.60
CA ILE A 243 -20.57 -10.68 -0.71
C ILE A 243 -21.90 -10.02 -1.10
N ASP A 244 -22.82 -9.84 -0.16
CA ASP A 244 -24.09 -9.16 -0.43
C ASP A 244 -23.91 -7.69 -0.79
N GLN A 245 -23.05 -6.98 -0.05
CA GLN A 245 -22.73 -5.58 -0.32
C GLN A 245 -21.98 -5.39 -1.64
N ALA A 246 -21.08 -6.31 -1.98
CA ALA A 246 -20.28 -6.24 -3.18
C ALA A 246 -21.10 -6.36 -4.48
N ARG A 247 -22.36 -6.77 -4.42
CA ARG A 247 -23.24 -6.81 -5.61
C ARG A 247 -23.37 -5.46 -6.29
N GLU A 248 -23.41 -4.39 -5.50
CA GLU A 248 -23.54 -3.01 -5.99
C GLU A 248 -22.17 -2.31 -6.12
N VAL A 249 -21.16 -2.79 -5.41
CA VAL A 249 -19.83 -2.18 -5.32
C VAL A 249 -18.80 -2.90 -6.20
N LYS A 250 -18.64 -2.42 -7.44
CA LYS A 250 -17.73 -3.01 -8.44
C LYS A 250 -16.27 -3.13 -8.00
N SER A 251 -15.78 -2.20 -7.17
CA SER A 251 -14.40 -2.22 -6.66
C SER A 251 -14.09 -3.43 -5.79
N LEU A 252 -15.09 -4.06 -5.16
CA LEU A 252 -14.93 -5.25 -4.32
C LEU A 252 -14.92 -6.57 -5.12
N HIS A 253 -15.34 -6.55 -6.39
CA HIS A 253 -15.47 -7.77 -7.21
C HIS A 253 -14.14 -8.50 -7.39
N ARG A 254 -13.07 -7.75 -7.69
CA ARG A 254 -11.74 -8.33 -7.88
C ARG A 254 -11.15 -8.83 -6.56
N PRO A 255 -11.09 -8.05 -5.46
CA PRO A 255 -10.63 -8.56 -4.17
C PRO A 255 -11.36 -9.84 -3.72
N LEU A 256 -12.68 -9.89 -3.88
CA LEU A 256 -13.47 -11.10 -3.56
C LEU A 256 -13.08 -12.29 -4.42
N ALA A 257 -13.02 -12.13 -5.74
CA ALA A 257 -12.73 -13.25 -6.65
C ALA A 257 -11.28 -13.77 -6.55
N MET A 258 -10.35 -12.92 -6.10
CA MET A 258 -8.94 -13.27 -5.94
C MET A 258 -8.63 -13.89 -4.57
N ARG A 259 -9.61 -13.92 -3.65
CA ARG A 259 -9.44 -14.48 -2.30
C ARG A 259 -9.14 -16.00 -2.36
N PRO A 260 -8.10 -16.48 -1.66
CA PRO A 260 -7.86 -17.92 -1.52
C PRO A 260 -8.87 -18.57 -0.55
N SER A 261 -9.07 -19.87 -0.70
CA SER A 261 -9.87 -20.70 0.22
C SER A 261 -11.34 -20.31 0.33
N LEU A 262 -11.96 -19.91 -0.78
CA LEU A 262 -13.40 -19.63 -0.80
C LEU A 262 -14.21 -20.92 -0.75
N SER A 263 -15.31 -20.91 0.02
CA SER A 263 -16.27 -22.02 -0.01
C SER A 263 -16.97 -22.10 -1.37
N ILE A 264 -17.35 -23.31 -1.81
CA ILE A 264 -18.10 -23.50 -3.07
C ILE A 264 -19.39 -22.66 -3.06
N ARG A 265 -20.02 -22.49 -1.89
CA ARG A 265 -21.20 -21.64 -1.71
C ARG A 265 -20.89 -20.17 -2.01
N ALA A 266 -19.83 -19.61 -1.42
CA ALA A 266 -19.39 -18.24 -1.66
C ALA A 266 -19.02 -18.01 -3.14
N MET A 267 -18.24 -18.93 -3.73
CA MET A 267 -17.87 -18.86 -5.14
C MET A 267 -19.08 -18.85 -6.07
N LYS A 268 -20.07 -19.70 -5.81
CA LYS A 268 -21.34 -19.71 -6.54
C LYS A 268 -22.02 -18.34 -6.45
N ARG A 269 -22.13 -17.74 -5.26
CA ARG A 269 -22.74 -16.41 -5.06
C ARG A 269 -21.99 -15.33 -5.85
N ILE A 270 -20.68 -15.26 -5.71
CA ILE A 270 -19.79 -14.31 -6.40
C ILE A 270 -19.91 -14.45 -7.93
N ALA A 271 -19.90 -15.67 -8.44
CA ALA A 271 -20.09 -15.96 -9.87
C ALA A 271 -21.43 -15.44 -10.43
N GLY A 272 -22.41 -15.19 -9.56
CA GLY A 272 -23.68 -14.58 -9.91
C GLY A 272 -23.60 -13.09 -10.30
N PHE A 273 -22.53 -12.37 -9.99
CA PHE A 273 -22.44 -10.93 -10.31
C PHE A 273 -21.06 -10.43 -10.78
N VAL A 274 -20.00 -11.25 -10.71
CA VAL A 274 -18.67 -10.86 -11.24
C VAL A 274 -18.45 -11.28 -12.70
N ALA A 275 -17.48 -10.65 -13.37
CA ALA A 275 -17.11 -10.98 -14.75
C ALA A 275 -16.61 -12.43 -14.89
N SER A 276 -16.89 -13.07 -16.03
CA SER A 276 -16.48 -14.46 -16.31
C SER A 276 -14.98 -14.70 -16.14
N ALA A 277 -14.14 -13.73 -16.53
CA ALA A 277 -12.69 -13.82 -16.33
C ALA A 277 -12.28 -13.97 -14.86
N LEU A 278 -12.96 -13.25 -13.95
CA LEU A 278 -12.74 -13.37 -12.51
C LEU A 278 -13.21 -14.71 -11.97
N VAL A 279 -14.31 -15.26 -12.48
CA VAL A 279 -14.78 -16.60 -12.11
C VAL A 279 -13.78 -17.69 -12.52
N HIS A 280 -13.24 -17.62 -13.73
CA HIS A 280 -12.21 -18.56 -14.16
C HIS A 280 -10.96 -18.48 -13.28
N HIS A 281 -10.53 -17.28 -12.92
CA HIS A 281 -9.41 -17.10 -11.99
C HIS A 281 -9.74 -17.71 -10.62
N MET A 282 -10.92 -17.43 -10.07
CA MET A 282 -11.37 -17.94 -8.78
C MET A 282 -11.40 -19.48 -8.74
N ILE A 283 -11.90 -20.12 -9.81
CA ILE A 283 -11.91 -21.59 -9.95
C ILE A 283 -10.48 -22.15 -9.96
N ASN A 284 -9.60 -21.56 -10.76
CA ASN A 284 -8.22 -22.00 -10.90
C ASN A 284 -7.43 -21.83 -9.59
N ALA A 285 -7.59 -20.69 -8.92
CA ALA A 285 -6.90 -20.36 -7.68
C ALA A 285 -7.30 -21.29 -6.51
N ASN A 286 -8.52 -21.82 -6.53
CA ASN A 286 -9.05 -22.71 -5.48
C ASN A 286 -8.98 -24.21 -5.85
N ALA A 287 -8.28 -24.57 -6.94
CA ALA A 287 -8.04 -25.96 -7.37
C ALA A 287 -9.28 -26.87 -7.31
N LEU A 288 -10.43 -26.37 -7.80
CA LEU A 288 -11.69 -27.09 -7.73
C LEU A 288 -11.73 -28.35 -8.59
N GLU A 289 -12.49 -29.35 -8.14
CA GLU A 289 -12.85 -30.51 -8.96
C GLU A 289 -13.71 -30.10 -10.17
N ASN A 290 -13.55 -30.83 -11.28
CA ASN A 290 -14.22 -30.54 -12.55
C ASN A 290 -15.74 -30.42 -12.42
N SER A 291 -16.38 -31.22 -11.56
CA SER A 291 -17.84 -31.20 -11.35
C SER A 291 -18.31 -29.92 -10.66
N ALA A 292 -17.58 -29.44 -9.65
CA ALA A 292 -17.89 -28.21 -8.93
C ALA A 292 -17.62 -26.98 -9.81
N ALA A 293 -16.53 -27.01 -10.57
CA ALA A 293 -16.19 -25.96 -11.53
C ALA A 293 -17.25 -25.81 -12.62
N GLU A 294 -17.71 -26.92 -13.22
CA GLU A 294 -18.75 -26.88 -14.27
C GLU A 294 -20.06 -26.30 -13.73
N ASN A 295 -20.45 -26.65 -12.50
CA ASN A 295 -21.66 -26.08 -11.87
C ASN A 295 -21.56 -24.56 -11.66
N ILE A 296 -20.38 -24.05 -11.28
CA ILE A 296 -20.15 -22.60 -11.14
C ILE A 296 -20.18 -21.92 -12.52
N LEU A 297 -19.56 -22.51 -13.53
CA LEU A 297 -19.59 -21.99 -14.91
C LEU A 297 -21.00 -22.01 -15.49
N GLU A 298 -21.81 -23.03 -15.18
CA GLU A 298 -23.22 -23.10 -15.56
C GLU A 298 -24.01 -21.92 -14.99
N ARG A 299 -23.76 -21.51 -13.74
CA ARG A 299 -24.36 -20.30 -13.17
C ARG A 299 -23.98 -19.03 -13.94
N VAL A 300 -22.71 -18.89 -14.34
CA VAL A 300 -22.26 -17.74 -15.15
C VAL A 300 -22.92 -17.75 -16.52
N ARG A 301 -23.00 -18.92 -17.17
CA ARG A 301 -23.71 -19.09 -18.46
C ARG A 301 -25.18 -18.75 -18.30
N ALA A 302 -25.85 -19.29 -17.28
CA ALA A 302 -27.25 -19.01 -17.00
C ALA A 302 -27.50 -17.52 -16.73
N ARG A 303 -26.61 -16.83 -16.01
CA ARG A 303 -26.69 -15.37 -15.84
C ARG A 303 -26.52 -14.62 -17.16
N ILE A 304 -25.49 -14.95 -17.93
CA ILE A 304 -25.27 -14.34 -19.25
C ILE A 304 -26.47 -14.61 -20.16
N MET A 305 -27.10 -15.78 -20.05
CA MET A 305 -28.31 -16.12 -20.78
C MET A 305 -29.54 -15.38 -20.24
N SER A 306 -29.71 -15.21 -18.92
CA SER A 306 -30.81 -14.42 -18.34
C SER A 306 -30.64 -12.92 -18.61
N GLU A 307 -29.41 -12.41 -18.67
CA GLU A 307 -29.08 -11.07 -19.18
C GLU A 307 -29.26 -10.95 -20.70
N ARG A 308 -29.37 -12.09 -21.41
CA ARG A 308 -29.59 -12.17 -22.87
C ARG A 308 -31.01 -12.57 -23.26
N VAL A 309 -31.94 -12.72 -22.31
CA VAL A 309 -33.33 -13.09 -22.61
C VAL A 309 -34.26 -12.04 -22.01
N ASP A 310 -34.43 -10.99 -22.78
CA ASP A 310 -35.72 -10.35 -22.95
C ASP A 310 -35.86 -10.19 -24.48
N ASP A 311 -36.37 -11.21 -25.18
CA ASP A 311 -36.56 -11.15 -26.65
C ASP A 311 -37.43 -9.93 -27.04
N THR A 312 -38.22 -9.40 -26.10
CA THR A 312 -38.91 -8.11 -26.15
C THR A 312 -37.99 -6.89 -26.09
N GLU A 313 -36.95 -6.89 -25.26
CA GLU A 313 -35.99 -5.79 -25.15
C GLU A 313 -34.99 -5.77 -26.32
N ALA A 314 -34.53 -6.93 -26.77
CA ALA A 314 -33.69 -7.01 -27.97
C ALA A 314 -34.44 -6.45 -29.20
N GLN A 315 -35.73 -6.77 -29.32
CA GLN A 315 -36.59 -6.21 -30.36
C GLN A 315 -36.78 -4.68 -30.19
N ARG A 316 -37.02 -4.21 -28.96
CA ARG A 316 -37.14 -2.78 -28.64
C ARG A 316 -35.88 -1.99 -28.96
N LEU A 317 -34.70 -2.51 -28.60
CA LEU A 317 -33.41 -1.88 -28.86
C LEU A 317 -33.05 -1.89 -30.34
N LEU A 318 -33.44 -2.95 -31.07
CA LEU A 318 -33.32 -2.98 -32.54
C LEU A 318 -34.20 -1.90 -33.19
N GLU A 319 -35.44 -1.74 -32.74
CA GLU A 319 -36.32 -0.67 -33.22
C GLU A 319 -35.76 0.73 -32.90
N GLN A 320 -35.23 0.92 -31.70
CA GLN A 320 -34.56 2.15 -31.28
C GLN A 320 -33.32 2.47 -32.11
N ALA A 321 -32.46 1.47 -32.37
CA ALA A 321 -31.27 1.63 -33.22
C ALA A 321 -31.67 1.99 -34.67
N ARG A 322 -32.73 1.38 -35.21
CA ARG A 322 -33.27 1.72 -36.53
C ARG A 322 -33.80 3.16 -36.59
N ASP A 323 -34.50 3.62 -35.56
CA ASP A 323 -34.97 5.01 -35.47
C ASP A 323 -33.81 6.01 -35.41
N TYR A 324 -32.78 5.75 -34.60
CA TYR A 324 -31.58 6.59 -34.56
C TYR A 324 -30.82 6.60 -35.89
N HIS A 325 -30.72 5.46 -36.56
CA HIS A 325 -30.10 5.38 -37.88
C HIS A 325 -30.91 6.16 -38.93
N ALA A 326 -32.23 6.01 -38.94
CA ALA A 326 -33.12 6.73 -39.86
C ALA A 326 -33.05 8.26 -39.67
N ARG A 327 -32.76 8.72 -38.45
CA ARG A 327 -32.55 10.15 -38.12
C ARG A 327 -31.12 10.64 -38.39
N GLY A 328 -30.21 9.76 -38.82
CA GLY A 328 -28.81 10.10 -39.07
C GLY A 328 -28.01 10.44 -37.81
N MET A 329 -28.44 9.97 -36.64
CA MET A 329 -27.80 10.28 -35.35
C MET A 329 -26.65 9.34 -34.98
N LEU A 330 -26.51 8.21 -35.67
CA LEU A 330 -25.48 7.21 -35.36
C LEU A 330 -24.16 7.62 -36.02
N ASP A 331 -23.33 8.35 -35.28
CA ASP A 331 -21.98 8.76 -35.66
C ASP A 331 -20.93 8.29 -34.63
N ASP A 332 -19.66 8.63 -34.86
CA ASP A 332 -18.58 8.36 -33.91
C ASP A 332 -18.90 8.84 -32.49
N ALA A 333 -19.42 10.07 -32.35
CA ALA A 333 -19.70 10.65 -31.04
C ALA A 333 -20.77 9.86 -30.28
N PHE A 334 -21.82 9.40 -30.97
CA PHE A 334 -22.85 8.55 -30.39
C PHE A 334 -22.27 7.22 -29.88
N ILE A 335 -21.43 6.57 -30.69
CA ILE A 335 -20.83 5.28 -30.30
C ILE A 335 -19.90 5.45 -29.11
N VAL A 336 -19.03 6.47 -29.11
CA VAL A 336 -18.16 6.78 -27.97
C VAL A 336 -18.98 7.04 -26.71
N ASN A 337 -20.03 7.86 -26.81
CA ASN A 337 -20.91 8.14 -25.68
C ASN A 337 -21.63 6.88 -25.17
N GLY A 338 -22.07 6.00 -26.07
CA GLY A 338 -22.67 4.73 -25.68
C GLY A 338 -21.68 3.79 -24.98
N ILE A 339 -20.39 3.84 -25.34
CA ILE A 339 -19.32 3.07 -24.68
C ILE A 339 -19.11 3.61 -23.27
N GLU A 340 -18.95 4.93 -23.12
CA GLU A 340 -18.78 5.61 -21.83
C GLU A 340 -19.96 5.35 -20.87
N ASN A 341 -21.18 5.30 -21.41
CA ASN A 341 -22.40 5.00 -20.64
C ASN A 341 -22.70 3.49 -20.51
N ASN A 342 -21.78 2.62 -20.94
CA ASN A 342 -21.87 1.17 -20.83
C ASN A 342 -23.16 0.57 -21.47
N GLN A 343 -23.63 1.17 -22.55
CA GLN A 343 -24.86 0.76 -23.27
C GLN A 343 -24.59 -0.36 -24.27
N ARG A 344 -23.94 -1.44 -23.82
CA ARG A 344 -23.40 -2.51 -24.68
C ARG A 344 -24.43 -3.10 -25.64
N GLU A 345 -25.63 -3.41 -25.15
CA GLU A 345 -26.66 -4.07 -25.96
C GLU A 345 -27.19 -3.15 -27.05
N LEU A 346 -27.45 -1.88 -26.72
CA LEU A 346 -27.84 -0.86 -27.70
C LEU A 346 -26.75 -0.68 -28.76
N LEU A 347 -25.47 -0.59 -28.36
CA LEU A 347 -24.35 -0.46 -29.29
C LEU A 347 -24.24 -1.64 -30.25
N ILE A 348 -24.51 -2.88 -29.79
CA ILE A 348 -24.53 -4.05 -30.67
C ILE A 348 -25.62 -3.90 -31.74
N GLN A 349 -26.81 -3.43 -31.36
CA GLN A 349 -27.88 -3.16 -32.32
C GLN A 349 -27.50 -2.02 -33.28
N CYS A 350 -26.95 -0.92 -32.76
CA CYS A 350 -26.50 0.22 -33.59
C CYS A 350 -25.42 -0.19 -34.59
N LEU A 351 -24.38 -0.91 -34.14
CA LEU A 351 -23.31 -1.41 -35.02
C LEU A 351 -23.86 -2.39 -36.06
N GLY A 352 -24.83 -3.23 -35.70
CA GLY A 352 -25.49 -4.13 -36.65
C GLY A 352 -26.27 -3.37 -37.72
N VAL A 353 -27.03 -2.35 -37.33
CA VAL A 353 -27.77 -1.49 -38.26
C VAL A 353 -26.82 -0.69 -39.16
N MET A 354 -25.76 -0.10 -38.60
CA MET A 354 -24.79 0.71 -39.35
C MET A 354 -23.97 -0.13 -40.35
N ALA A 355 -23.56 -1.35 -39.95
CA ALA A 355 -22.74 -2.23 -40.79
C ALA A 355 -23.57 -3.15 -41.70
N ASP A 356 -24.90 -3.11 -41.61
CA ASP A 356 -25.82 -4.07 -42.23
C ASP A 356 -25.41 -5.53 -41.96
N ILE A 357 -25.29 -5.86 -40.67
CA ILE A 357 -24.92 -7.18 -40.15
C ILE A 357 -25.88 -7.54 -39.02
N ASP A 358 -26.32 -8.79 -38.97
CA ASP A 358 -27.17 -9.28 -37.87
C ASP A 358 -26.49 -9.09 -36.52
N ALA A 359 -27.25 -8.62 -35.52
CA ALA A 359 -26.73 -8.35 -34.18
C ALA A 359 -26.06 -9.57 -33.52
N LYS A 360 -26.46 -10.80 -33.89
CA LYS A 360 -25.81 -12.04 -33.43
C LYS A 360 -24.40 -12.16 -33.99
N VAL A 361 -24.19 -11.82 -35.26
CA VAL A 361 -22.89 -11.84 -35.93
C VAL A 361 -21.98 -10.75 -35.37
N VAL A 362 -22.52 -9.53 -35.17
CA VAL A 362 -21.80 -8.45 -34.46
C VAL A 362 -21.31 -8.92 -33.09
N ARG A 363 -22.16 -9.63 -32.35
CA ARG A 363 -21.82 -10.18 -31.04
C ARG A 363 -20.74 -11.25 -31.11
N GLN A 364 -20.76 -12.11 -32.14
CA GLN A 364 -19.70 -13.08 -32.39
C GLN A 364 -18.37 -12.39 -32.70
N ILE A 365 -18.37 -11.35 -33.53
CA ILE A 365 -17.18 -10.55 -33.86
C ILE A 365 -16.59 -9.94 -32.58
N LEU A 366 -17.39 -9.27 -31.76
CA LEU A 366 -16.93 -8.68 -30.50
C LEU A 366 -16.44 -9.75 -29.51
N HIS A 367 -17.06 -10.94 -29.49
CA HIS A 367 -16.68 -12.03 -28.61
C HIS A 367 -15.42 -12.77 -29.07
N SER A 368 -15.10 -12.72 -30.37
CA SER A 368 -13.87 -13.30 -30.92
C SER A 368 -12.60 -12.66 -30.35
N LYS A 369 -12.73 -11.44 -29.79
CA LYS A 369 -11.63 -10.60 -29.30
C LYS A 369 -10.51 -10.38 -30.32
N SER A 370 -10.80 -10.54 -31.62
CA SER A 370 -9.87 -10.23 -32.69
C SER A 370 -9.90 -8.73 -33.00
N GLY A 371 -8.82 -8.01 -32.72
CA GLY A 371 -8.74 -6.59 -33.04
C GLY A 371 -8.93 -6.30 -34.53
N ARG A 372 -8.51 -7.21 -35.41
CA ARG A 372 -8.71 -7.11 -36.86
C ARG A 372 -10.18 -7.23 -37.26
N ALA A 373 -10.91 -8.20 -36.70
CA ALA A 373 -12.33 -8.37 -36.98
C ALA A 373 -13.18 -7.21 -36.43
N VAL A 374 -12.85 -6.72 -35.23
CA VAL A 374 -13.51 -5.56 -34.63
C VAL A 374 -13.22 -4.28 -35.42
N THR A 375 -11.99 -4.12 -35.92
CA THR A 375 -11.61 -3.00 -36.79
C THR A 375 -12.41 -3.03 -38.09
N ALA A 376 -12.55 -4.20 -38.70
CA ALA A 376 -13.33 -4.37 -39.93
C ALA A 376 -14.82 -4.07 -39.73
N LEU A 377 -15.39 -4.47 -38.58
CA LEU A 377 -16.76 -4.12 -38.21
C LEU A 377 -16.95 -2.60 -38.10
N ALA A 378 -16.06 -1.91 -37.40
CA ALA A 378 -16.13 -0.46 -37.25
C ALA A 378 -15.98 0.28 -38.59
N TRP A 379 -15.08 -0.21 -39.45
CA TRP A 379 -14.92 0.31 -40.81
C TRP A 379 -16.20 0.13 -41.63
N LYS A 380 -16.82 -1.06 -41.61
CA LYS A 380 -18.07 -1.31 -42.32
C LYS A 380 -19.24 -0.48 -41.77
N ALA A 381 -19.22 -0.18 -40.48
CA ALA A 381 -20.17 0.73 -39.83
C ALA A 381 -19.93 2.22 -40.20
N GLY A 382 -18.88 2.56 -40.95
CA GLY A 382 -18.57 3.93 -41.34
C GLY A 382 -17.97 4.80 -40.23
N LEU A 383 -17.44 4.18 -39.17
CA LEU A 383 -16.83 4.89 -38.04
C LEU A 383 -15.36 5.24 -38.31
N SER A 384 -14.79 6.15 -37.52
CA SER A 384 -13.36 6.44 -37.57
C SER A 384 -12.52 5.34 -36.90
N MET A 385 -11.24 5.25 -37.28
CA MET A 385 -10.30 4.32 -36.67
C MET A 385 -10.07 4.58 -35.18
N ARG A 386 -10.25 5.83 -34.72
CA ARG A 386 -10.18 6.18 -33.30
C ARG A 386 -11.29 5.51 -32.52
N THR A 387 -12.52 5.57 -33.03
CA THR A 387 -13.67 4.87 -32.44
C THR A 387 -13.51 3.36 -32.56
N ALA A 388 -12.98 2.86 -33.67
CA ALA A 388 -12.65 1.44 -33.83
C ALA A 388 -11.69 0.94 -32.75
N PHE A 389 -10.67 1.74 -32.40
CA PHE A 389 -9.74 1.42 -31.32
C PHE A 389 -10.44 1.37 -29.96
N GLN A 390 -11.32 2.32 -29.67
CA GLN A 390 -12.13 2.30 -28.43
C GLN A 390 -13.07 1.10 -28.37
N ILE A 391 -13.70 0.71 -29.47
CA ILE A 391 -14.51 -0.51 -29.54
C ILE A 391 -13.62 -1.73 -29.23
N GLN A 392 -12.39 -1.79 -29.74
CA GLN A 392 -11.46 -2.89 -29.41
C GLN A 392 -11.13 -2.95 -27.91
N THR A 393 -10.79 -1.81 -27.30
CA THR A 393 -10.29 -1.76 -25.92
C THR A 393 -11.40 -1.84 -24.87
N GLU A 394 -12.56 -1.24 -25.13
CA GLU A 394 -13.62 -1.02 -24.13
C GLU A 394 -14.86 -1.88 -24.39
N LEU A 395 -15.21 -2.15 -25.65
CA LEU A 395 -16.37 -2.98 -25.98
C LEU A 395 -16.00 -4.47 -26.18
N ALA A 396 -15.01 -4.77 -27.01
CA ALA A 396 -14.58 -6.14 -27.32
C ALA A 396 -13.56 -6.70 -26.32
N LEU A 397 -12.86 -5.83 -25.57
CA LEU A 397 -11.80 -6.19 -24.62
C LEU A 397 -10.71 -7.06 -25.28
N VAL A 398 -10.25 -6.61 -26.44
CA VAL A 398 -9.17 -7.24 -27.23
C VAL A 398 -7.86 -7.18 -26.43
N SER A 399 -7.08 -8.26 -26.47
CA SER A 399 -5.80 -8.29 -25.76
C SER A 399 -4.79 -7.32 -26.40
N PRO A 400 -3.84 -6.75 -25.63
CA PRO A 400 -2.87 -5.79 -26.16
C PRO A 400 -2.07 -6.28 -27.37
N SER A 401 -1.81 -7.59 -27.46
CA SER A 401 -1.10 -8.22 -28.58
C SER A 401 -1.92 -8.33 -29.87
N GLN A 402 -3.24 -8.19 -29.79
CA GLN A 402 -4.15 -8.28 -30.94
C GLN A 402 -4.77 -6.93 -31.30
N LEU A 403 -4.42 -5.85 -30.59
CA LEU A 403 -4.90 -4.50 -30.90
C LEU A 403 -4.36 -4.02 -32.23
N VAL A 404 -5.23 -3.39 -33.00
CA VAL A 404 -4.91 -2.79 -34.30
C VAL A 404 -5.02 -1.28 -34.14
N ALA A 405 -3.90 -0.58 -34.28
CA ALA A 405 -3.80 0.87 -34.11
C ALA A 405 -3.89 1.62 -35.45
N ALA A 406 -4.28 2.90 -35.42
CA ALA A 406 -4.40 3.72 -36.62
C ALA A 406 -3.06 3.91 -37.34
N LYS A 407 -3.11 3.92 -38.68
CA LYS A 407 -2.00 4.32 -39.53
C LYS A 407 -1.97 5.85 -39.59
N ASN A 408 -0.82 6.44 -39.29
CA ASN A 408 -0.62 7.90 -39.24
C ASN A 408 -1.60 8.64 -38.30
N GLY A 409 -2.12 7.98 -37.28
CA GLY A 409 -2.98 8.59 -36.24
C GLY A 409 -4.48 8.64 -36.56
N GLU A 410 -4.89 8.60 -37.83
CA GLU A 410 -6.31 8.77 -38.21
C GLU A 410 -6.86 7.68 -39.14
N THR A 411 -6.01 7.05 -39.97
CA THR A 411 -6.48 6.13 -41.02
C THR A 411 -6.49 4.67 -40.59
N TYR A 412 -7.38 3.87 -41.19
CA TYR A 412 -7.39 2.43 -41.01
C TYR A 412 -6.08 1.81 -41.53
N PRO A 413 -5.45 0.88 -40.78
CA PRO A 413 -4.17 0.28 -41.17
C PRO A 413 -4.31 -0.90 -42.14
N LEU A 414 -5.50 -1.49 -42.24
CA LEU A 414 -5.83 -2.62 -43.13
C LEU A 414 -6.47 -2.08 -44.41
N ASP A 415 -6.26 -2.76 -45.53
CA ASP A 415 -6.92 -2.41 -46.80
C ASP A 415 -8.37 -2.93 -46.86
N ASP A 416 -9.17 -2.35 -47.75
CA ASP A 416 -10.60 -2.68 -47.89
C ASP A 416 -10.83 -4.17 -48.19
N SER A 417 -9.91 -4.82 -48.92
CA SER A 417 -10.02 -6.25 -49.27
C SER A 417 -9.81 -7.14 -48.05
N GLU A 418 -8.84 -6.77 -47.21
CA GLU A 418 -8.52 -7.41 -45.94
C GLU A 418 -9.66 -7.22 -44.92
N MET A 419 -10.28 -6.04 -44.86
CA MET A 419 -11.45 -5.78 -44.01
C MET A 419 -12.64 -6.67 -44.40
N VAL A 420 -12.96 -6.73 -45.69
CA VAL A 420 -14.05 -7.59 -46.20
C VAL A 420 -13.76 -9.05 -45.90
N TRP A 421 -12.52 -9.50 -46.08
CA TRP A 421 -12.11 -10.87 -45.77
C TRP A 421 -12.20 -11.21 -44.27
N GLN A 422 -11.90 -10.27 -43.37
CA GLN A 422 -12.09 -10.50 -41.93
C GLN A 422 -13.57 -10.70 -41.57
N LEU A 423 -14.48 -9.97 -42.23
CA LEU A 423 -15.91 -10.07 -41.96
C LEU A 423 -16.53 -11.33 -42.55
N SER A 424 -16.02 -11.83 -43.68
CA SER A 424 -16.57 -13.02 -44.34
C SER A 424 -16.54 -14.27 -43.45
N TYR A 425 -15.54 -14.39 -42.56
CA TYR A 425 -15.44 -15.48 -41.58
C TYR A 425 -16.64 -15.59 -40.63
N PHE A 426 -17.43 -14.52 -40.49
CA PHE A 426 -18.58 -14.46 -39.57
C PHE A 426 -19.92 -14.36 -40.29
N THR A 427 -19.92 -14.09 -41.60
CA THR A 427 -21.14 -13.91 -42.40
C THR A 427 -21.43 -15.06 -43.35
N GLU A 428 -20.46 -15.95 -43.59
CA GLU A 428 -20.65 -17.28 -44.20
C GLU A 428 -21.02 -18.32 -43.13
#